data_AF-A0A9X7NP55-F1
#
_entry.id   AF-A0A9X7NP55-F1
#
_cell.length_a   1.000
_cell.length_b   1.000
_cell.length_c   1.000
_cell.angle_alpha   90.00
_cell.angle_beta   90.00
_cell.angle_gamma   90.00
#
_symmetry.space_group_name_H-M   'P 1'
#
loop_
_entity.id
_entity.type
_entity.pdbx_description
1 polymer ?
#
loop_
_entity_poly.entity_id
_entity_poly.type
_entity_poly.pdbx_seq_one_letter_code
_entity_poly.pdbx_strand_id
1 'polypeptide(L)'
;MTAIFNAAAIAAHRDACENEILGFRRLRVRSADTGGRLGFFEEIVPPGEGVPLHIHHKEDEMFNVREGHFRIWCADEVFDVHPGDVVVLPRGVPHAFRNVGDVEGWLDVTVTPGGFETMFARAAEAGTEGAERFMELAPDYGLEMLPGQAAA
;
A
#
# COMPACT_ATOMS: atom_id res chain seq x y z
N MET A 1 11.57 2.87 22.52
CA MET A 1 10.33 2.63 23.29
C MET A 1 9.17 2.90 22.36
N THR A 2 8.42 1.87 21.95
CA THR A 2 7.18 2.05 21.20
C THR A 2 6.22 2.84 22.08
N ALA A 3 5.69 3.96 21.59
CA ALA A 3 4.67 4.69 22.32
C ALA A 3 3.54 3.72 22.66
N ILE A 4 3.10 3.73 23.92
CA ILE A 4 1.89 2.99 24.27
C ILE A 4 0.76 3.70 23.51
N PHE A 5 0.02 2.92 22.74
CA PHE A 5 -1.21 3.37 22.08
C PHE A 5 -2.35 2.98 23.02
N ASN A 6 -2.84 3.95 23.81
CA ASN A 6 -3.77 3.74 24.93
C ASN A 6 -5.16 4.30 24.64
N ALA A 7 -5.36 4.86 23.45
CA ALA A 7 -6.61 5.48 23.01
C ALA A 7 -6.95 4.99 21.61
N ALA A 8 -8.22 5.06 21.22
CA ALA A 8 -8.62 4.68 19.87
C ALA A 8 -8.08 5.66 18.82
N ALA A 9 -7.60 5.13 17.69
CA ALA A 9 -7.36 5.90 16.48
C ALA A 9 -8.66 5.90 15.68
N ILE A 10 -9.17 7.09 15.36
CA ILE A 10 -10.44 7.24 14.64
C ILE A 10 -10.15 7.95 13.33
N ALA A 11 -10.36 7.25 12.22
CA ALA A 11 -10.24 7.77 10.85
C ALA A 11 -11.62 8.08 10.28
N ALA A 12 -12.18 9.24 10.63
CA ALA A 12 -13.45 9.67 10.03
C ALA A 12 -13.26 9.88 8.52
N HIS A 13 -14.22 9.41 7.72
CA HIS A 13 -14.11 9.42 6.26
C HIS A 13 -13.83 10.81 5.68
N ARG A 14 -14.48 11.85 6.23
CA ARG A 14 -14.30 13.27 5.83
C ARG A 14 -12.89 13.83 6.08
N ASP A 15 -12.11 13.18 6.93
CA ASP A 15 -10.79 13.64 7.36
C ASP A 15 -9.67 12.87 6.62
N ALA A 16 -10.05 12.02 5.66
CA ALA A 16 -9.11 11.21 4.90
C ALA A 16 -8.33 12.06 3.88
N CYS A 17 -7.05 11.73 3.70
CA CYS A 17 -6.21 12.36 2.69
C CYS A 17 -6.27 11.52 1.42
N GLU A 18 -6.82 12.10 0.35
CA GLU A 18 -6.89 11.48 -0.97
C GLU A 18 -5.75 11.99 -1.85
N ASN A 19 -5.16 11.10 -2.64
CA ASN A 19 -4.20 11.46 -3.67
C ASN A 19 -4.27 10.44 -4.82
N GLU A 20 -3.81 10.84 -6.00
CA GLU A 20 -3.83 10.01 -7.22
C GLU A 20 -2.41 9.68 -7.73
N ILE A 21 -1.40 9.86 -6.88
CA ILE A 21 -0.02 9.55 -7.27
C ILE A 21 0.12 8.05 -7.37
N LEU A 22 0.42 7.54 -8.56
CA LEU A 22 0.53 6.11 -8.84
C LEU A 22 -0.79 5.36 -8.56
N GLY A 23 -1.94 6.00 -8.81
CA GLY A 23 -3.27 5.46 -8.55
C GLY A 23 -3.98 6.15 -7.39
N PHE A 24 -5.32 6.00 -7.33
CA PHE A 24 -6.12 6.63 -6.29
C PHE A 24 -5.91 5.91 -4.95
N ARG A 25 -5.53 6.69 -3.94
CA ARG A 25 -5.38 6.23 -2.56
C ARG A 25 -6.08 7.16 -1.60
N ARG A 26 -6.70 6.58 -0.59
CA ARG A 26 -7.28 7.30 0.55
C ARG A 26 -6.61 6.87 1.84
N LEU A 27 -5.76 7.71 2.40
CA LEU A 27 -5.13 7.48 3.70
C LEU A 27 -6.15 7.66 4.82
N ARG A 28 -6.33 6.62 5.65
CA ARG A 28 -7.34 6.58 6.72
C ARG A 28 -6.68 6.73 8.09
N VAL A 29 -5.81 5.79 8.46
CA VAL A 29 -5.07 5.81 9.74
C VAL A 29 -3.60 5.92 9.42
N ARG A 30 -2.92 6.91 10.01
CA ARG A 30 -1.48 7.12 9.83
C ARG A 30 -0.71 6.58 11.03
N SER A 31 0.57 6.35 10.83
CA SER A 31 1.54 5.98 11.86
C SER A 31 1.46 6.84 13.12
N ALA A 32 1.28 8.16 12.94
CA ALA A 32 1.13 9.11 14.05
C ALA A 32 -0.13 8.85 14.91
N ASP A 33 -1.20 8.35 14.29
CA ASP A 33 -2.45 8.05 14.98
C ASP A 33 -2.33 6.80 15.85
N THR A 34 -1.38 5.89 15.57
CA THR A 34 -1.24 4.59 16.23
C THR A 34 0.04 4.44 17.06
N GLY A 35 0.80 5.52 17.22
CA GLY A 35 2.12 5.48 17.87
C GLY A 35 3.14 4.61 17.11
N GLY A 36 3.01 4.54 15.79
CA GLY A 36 3.89 3.79 14.89
C GLY A 36 3.50 2.32 14.66
N ARG A 37 2.37 1.86 15.18
CA ARG A 37 2.03 0.42 15.16
C ARG A 37 1.50 -0.06 13.82
N LEU A 38 0.68 0.75 13.16
CA LEU A 38 0.15 0.44 11.84
C LEU A 38 -0.22 1.71 11.07
N GLY A 39 -0.22 1.58 9.75
CA GLY A 39 -0.91 2.46 8.82
C GLY A 39 -2.07 1.72 8.16
N PHE A 40 -3.14 2.42 7.82
CA PHE A 40 -4.29 1.88 7.09
C PHE A 40 -4.74 2.86 6.00
N PHE A 41 -4.88 2.36 4.77
CA PHE A 41 -5.31 3.15 3.62
C PHE A 41 -6.10 2.30 2.64
N GLU A 42 -6.90 2.96 1.81
CA GLU A 42 -7.68 2.34 0.76
C GLU A 42 -6.97 2.60 -0.58
N GLU A 43 -6.91 1.61 -1.45
CA GLU A 43 -6.39 1.73 -2.81
C GLU A 43 -7.45 1.31 -3.82
N ILE A 44 -7.70 2.18 -4.81
CA ILE A 44 -8.61 1.94 -5.92
C ILE A 44 -7.78 1.71 -7.17
N VAL A 45 -7.94 0.52 -7.77
CA VAL A 45 -7.03 -0.01 -8.79
C VAL A 45 -7.81 -0.30 -10.08
N PRO A 46 -7.61 0.47 -11.16
CA PRO A 46 -8.25 0.19 -12.45
C PRO A 46 -7.88 -1.19 -13.02
N PRO A 47 -8.70 -1.75 -13.93
CA PRO A 47 -8.37 -2.99 -14.64
C PRO A 47 -6.99 -2.93 -15.30
N GLY A 48 -6.17 -3.96 -15.07
CA GLY A 48 -4.84 -4.07 -15.66
C GLY A 48 -3.75 -3.25 -14.95
N GLU A 49 -4.08 -2.44 -13.96
CA GLU A 49 -3.14 -1.68 -13.14
C GLU A 49 -2.73 -2.44 -11.87
N GLY A 50 -1.72 -1.94 -11.17
CA GLY A 50 -1.24 -2.48 -9.90
C GLY A 50 0.14 -1.94 -9.54
N VAL A 51 0.74 -2.50 -8.50
CA VAL A 51 2.09 -2.12 -8.06
C VAL A 51 3.10 -3.13 -8.60
N PRO A 52 4.15 -2.69 -9.32
CA PRO A 52 5.18 -3.57 -9.84
C PRO A 52 5.99 -4.20 -8.70
N LEU A 53 6.88 -5.14 -9.04
CA LEU A 53 7.69 -5.85 -8.05
C LEU A 53 8.47 -4.88 -7.16
N HIS A 54 8.32 -5.04 -5.84
CA HIS A 54 8.95 -4.21 -4.83
C HIS A 54 9.19 -4.99 -3.53
N ILE A 55 9.96 -4.39 -2.62
CA ILE A 55 10.25 -4.92 -1.29
C ILE A 55 9.97 -3.84 -0.25
N HIS A 56 9.15 -4.18 0.74
CA HIS A 56 9.09 -3.46 2.01
C HIS A 56 10.16 -4.00 2.96
N HIS A 57 11.17 -3.20 3.29
CA HIS A 57 12.23 -3.60 4.23
C HIS A 57 11.81 -3.49 5.70
N LYS A 58 10.74 -2.73 5.97
CA LYS A 58 10.28 -2.44 7.32
C LYS A 58 8.91 -3.04 7.60
N GLU A 59 7.99 -3.01 6.64
CA GLU A 59 6.59 -3.36 6.87
C GLU A 59 6.21 -4.74 6.36
N ASP A 60 5.42 -5.48 7.15
CA ASP A 60 4.54 -6.48 6.57
C ASP A 60 3.31 -5.75 6.02
N GLU A 61 2.83 -6.15 4.85
CA GLU A 61 1.69 -5.53 4.16
C GLU A 61 0.53 -6.52 4.12
N MET A 62 -0.68 -6.04 4.37
CA MET A 62 -1.89 -6.83 4.32
C MET A 62 -2.90 -6.20 3.38
N PHE A 63 -3.44 -7.01 2.48
CA PHE A 63 -4.57 -6.66 1.62
C PHE A 63 -5.82 -7.38 2.09
N ASN A 64 -6.90 -6.62 2.27
CA ASN A 64 -8.26 -7.14 2.34
C ASN A 64 -9.02 -6.69 1.08
N VAL A 65 -9.44 -7.66 0.26
CA VAL A 65 -10.04 -7.36 -1.04
C VAL A 65 -11.52 -7.02 -0.84
N ARG A 66 -11.90 -5.76 -1.10
CA ARG A 66 -13.30 -5.33 -1.05
C ARG A 66 -14.02 -5.59 -2.37
N GLU A 67 -13.38 -5.24 -3.48
CA GLU A 67 -13.90 -5.35 -4.85
C GLU A 67 -12.78 -5.67 -5.84
N GLY A 68 -13.11 -6.20 -7.02
CA GLY A 68 -12.15 -6.56 -8.05
C GLY A 68 -11.44 -7.90 -7.81
N HIS A 69 -10.67 -8.35 -8.81
CA HIS A 69 -9.93 -9.60 -8.79
C HIS A 69 -8.45 -9.31 -8.99
N PHE A 70 -7.59 -9.77 -8.09
CA PHE A 70 -6.18 -9.45 -8.12
C PHE A 70 -5.33 -10.69 -8.28
N ARG A 71 -4.32 -10.61 -9.13
CA ARG A 71 -3.19 -11.53 -9.09
C ARG A 71 -2.10 -10.94 -8.22
N ILE A 72 -1.58 -11.74 -7.31
CA ILE A 72 -0.49 -11.35 -6.42
C ILE A 72 0.66 -12.32 -6.63
N TRP A 73 1.85 -11.75 -6.63
CA TRP A 73 3.13 -12.45 -6.67
C TRP A 73 3.83 -12.21 -5.35
N CYS A 74 4.33 -13.27 -4.73
CA CYS A 74 5.11 -13.18 -3.50
C CYS A 74 6.17 -14.27 -3.49
N ALA A 75 7.44 -13.88 -3.48
CA ALA A 75 8.55 -14.81 -3.72
C ALA A 75 8.33 -15.61 -5.03
N ASP A 76 8.25 -16.94 -4.93
CA ASP A 76 8.10 -17.87 -6.06
C ASP A 76 6.64 -18.31 -6.26
N GLU A 77 5.69 -17.72 -5.53
CA GLU A 77 4.28 -18.07 -5.56
C GLU A 77 3.43 -17.02 -6.24
N VAL A 78 2.40 -17.49 -6.95
CA VAL A 78 1.41 -16.66 -7.65
C VAL A 78 0.02 -17.14 -7.26
N PHE A 79 -0.84 -16.21 -6.88
CA PHE A 79 -2.20 -16.51 -6.46
C PHE A 79 -3.18 -15.44 -6.93
N ASP A 80 -4.39 -15.90 -7.27
CA ASP A 80 -5.51 -15.03 -7.63
C ASP A 80 -6.43 -14.89 -6.41
N VAL A 81 -6.70 -13.65 -5.99
CA VAL A 81 -7.55 -13.31 -4.84
C VAL A 81 -8.78 -12.51 -5.26
N HIS A 82 -9.85 -12.69 -4.50
CA HIS A 82 -11.19 -12.24 -4.82
C HIS A 82 -11.81 -11.46 -3.64
N PRO A 83 -12.94 -10.77 -3.83
CA PRO A 83 -13.61 -10.05 -2.75
C PRO A 83 -13.88 -10.94 -1.53
N GLY A 84 -13.46 -10.47 -0.35
CA GLY A 84 -13.52 -11.20 0.92
C GLY A 84 -12.24 -11.95 1.29
N ASP A 85 -11.30 -12.13 0.36
CA ASP A 85 -10.00 -12.72 0.65
C ASP A 85 -9.08 -11.72 1.37
N VAL A 86 -8.21 -12.27 2.21
CA VAL A 86 -7.18 -11.54 2.94
C VAL A 86 -5.81 -12.14 2.65
N VAL A 87 -4.85 -11.28 2.35
CA VAL A 87 -3.46 -11.65 2.03
C VAL A 87 -2.53 -10.89 2.94
N VAL A 88 -1.49 -11.55 3.44
CA VAL A 88 -0.40 -10.92 4.20
C VAL A 88 0.91 -11.21 3.47
N LEU A 89 1.61 -10.14 3.09
CA LEU A 89 2.88 -10.14 2.39
C LEU A 89 3.99 -9.79 3.39
N PRO A 90 4.96 -10.69 3.62
CA PRO A 90 6.00 -10.47 4.62
C PRO A 90 7.03 -9.44 4.15
N ARG A 91 7.52 -8.64 5.10
CA ARG A 91 8.65 -7.73 4.90
C ARG A 91 9.87 -8.48 4.36
N GLY A 92 10.68 -7.81 3.55
CA GLY A 92 11.93 -8.34 2.99
C GLY A 92 11.73 -9.37 1.88
N VAL A 93 10.48 -9.71 1.53
CA VAL A 93 10.16 -10.63 0.44
C VAL A 93 9.61 -9.83 -0.74
N PRO A 94 10.17 -9.97 -1.94
CA PRO A 94 9.65 -9.31 -3.13
C PRO A 94 8.20 -9.72 -3.41
N HIS A 95 7.36 -8.72 -3.67
CA HIS A 95 5.97 -8.95 -4.06
C HIS A 95 5.47 -7.88 -5.04
N ALA A 96 4.41 -8.23 -5.74
CA ALA A 96 3.70 -7.37 -6.69
C ALA A 96 2.22 -7.74 -6.68
N PHE A 97 1.36 -6.85 -7.18
CA PHE A 97 -0.01 -7.21 -7.48
C PHE A 97 -0.50 -6.53 -8.75
N ARG A 98 -1.55 -7.10 -9.34
CA ARG A 98 -2.24 -6.55 -10.49
C ARG A 98 -3.72 -6.84 -10.41
N ASN A 99 -4.56 -5.86 -10.70
CA ASN A 99 -5.97 -6.11 -10.97
C ASN A 99 -6.09 -6.83 -12.33
N VAL A 100 -6.44 -8.11 -12.29
CA VAL A 100 -6.61 -8.97 -13.48
C VAL A 100 -8.07 -9.11 -13.90
N GLY A 101 -8.99 -8.47 -13.19
CA GLY A 101 -10.39 -8.36 -13.55
C GLY A 101 -10.67 -7.33 -14.64
N ASP A 102 -11.94 -7.17 -14.95
CA ASP A 102 -12.49 -6.23 -15.94
C ASP A 102 -13.19 -5.01 -15.30
N VAL A 103 -13.24 -4.97 -13.96
CA VAL A 103 -13.80 -3.87 -13.17
C VAL A 103 -12.74 -3.23 -12.27
N GLU A 104 -13.01 -2.01 -11.82
CA GLU A 104 -12.23 -1.34 -10.80
C GLU A 104 -12.16 -2.21 -9.53
N GLY A 105 -10.96 -2.33 -8.96
CA GLY A 105 -10.71 -3.06 -7.73
C GLY A 105 -10.55 -2.12 -6.55
N TRP A 106 -10.86 -2.62 -5.36
CA TRP A 106 -10.74 -1.87 -4.11
C TRP A 106 -10.04 -2.75 -3.07
N LEU A 107 -8.86 -2.30 -2.64
CA LEU A 107 -8.09 -2.91 -1.56
C LEU A 107 -8.13 -2.06 -0.30
N ASP A 108 -8.33 -2.73 0.83
CA ASP A 108 -8.01 -2.23 2.16
C ASP A 108 -6.59 -2.67 2.50
N VAL A 109 -5.69 -1.69 2.63
CA VAL A 109 -4.27 -1.95 2.85
C VAL A 109 -3.88 -1.57 4.27
N THR A 110 -3.28 -2.52 4.99
CA THR A 110 -2.67 -2.29 6.30
C THR A 110 -1.18 -2.59 6.24
N VAL A 111 -0.35 -1.69 6.77
CA VAL A 111 1.09 -1.90 6.90
C VAL A 111 1.49 -1.89 8.37
N THR A 112 2.41 -2.78 8.76
CA THR A 112 2.93 -2.82 10.14
C THR A 112 4.46 -3.03 10.20
N PRO A 113 5.23 -2.14 10.87
CA PRO A 113 4.79 -0.92 11.54
C PRO A 113 4.20 0.13 10.58
N GLY A 114 3.56 1.16 11.12
CA GLY A 114 3.10 2.28 10.30
C GLY A 114 4.25 3.24 9.97
N GLY A 115 4.16 3.94 8.86
CA GLY A 115 5.07 5.03 8.49
C GLY A 115 5.17 5.18 6.98
N PHE A 116 5.28 4.04 6.29
CA PHE A 116 5.29 3.95 4.84
C PHE A 116 4.17 4.74 4.18
N GLU A 117 2.94 4.63 4.67
CA GLU A 117 1.76 5.25 4.07
C GLU A 117 1.83 6.79 4.03
N THR A 118 2.64 7.41 4.90
CA THR A 118 2.84 8.87 4.87
C THR A 118 3.66 9.35 3.67
N MET A 119 4.41 8.44 3.03
CA MET A 119 5.19 8.74 1.83
C MET A 119 4.29 9.19 0.67
N PHE A 120 3.12 8.58 0.50
CA PHE A 120 2.15 8.98 -0.53
C PHE A 120 1.72 10.45 -0.38
N ALA A 121 1.41 10.86 0.85
CA ALA A 121 1.04 12.25 1.13
C ALA A 121 2.22 13.21 0.87
N ARG A 122 3.44 12.83 1.22
CA ARG A 122 4.63 13.64 0.93
C ARG A 122 4.94 13.75 -0.57
N ALA A 123 4.74 12.67 -1.31
CA ALA A 123 4.85 12.71 -2.76
C ALA A 123 3.77 13.64 -3.37
N ALA A 124 2.56 13.67 -2.79
CA ALA A 124 1.44 14.51 -3.23
C ALA A 124 1.73 16.01 -3.17
N GLU A 125 2.60 16.44 -2.26
CA GLU A 125 3.04 17.83 -2.17
C GLU A 125 3.79 18.31 -3.43
N ALA A 126 4.36 17.40 -4.23
CA ALA A 126 5.06 17.72 -5.49
C ALA A 126 4.12 17.84 -6.71
N GLY A 127 2.81 17.68 -6.55
CA GLY A 127 1.84 17.85 -7.63
C GLY A 127 2.11 16.92 -8.82
N THR A 128 2.32 17.48 -10.02
CA THR A 128 2.53 16.71 -11.26
C THR A 128 3.80 15.87 -11.25
N GLU A 129 4.78 16.23 -10.42
CA GLU A 129 6.04 15.48 -10.25
C GLU A 129 5.94 14.41 -9.15
N GLY A 130 4.74 14.17 -8.62
CA GLY A 130 4.52 13.28 -7.49
C GLY A 130 5.02 11.85 -7.69
N ALA A 131 4.91 11.31 -8.90
CA ALA A 131 5.43 9.97 -9.20
C ALA A 131 6.97 9.90 -9.13
N GLU A 132 7.66 10.92 -9.64
CA GLU A 132 9.12 11.03 -9.53
C GLU A 132 9.53 11.21 -8.07
N ARG A 133 8.82 12.09 -7.36
CA ARG A 133 9.06 12.33 -5.94
C ARG A 133 8.83 11.09 -5.08
N PHE A 134 7.84 10.27 -5.40
CA PHE A 134 7.62 8.98 -4.75
C PHE A 134 8.85 8.08 -4.88
N MET A 135 9.38 7.94 -6.09
CA MET A 135 10.56 7.10 -6.36
C MET A 135 11.81 7.60 -5.62
N GLU A 136 11.98 8.93 -5.52
CA GLU A 136 13.06 9.52 -4.73
C GLU A 136 12.94 9.24 -3.23
N LEU A 137 11.72 9.28 -2.69
CA LEU A 137 11.45 9.06 -1.26
C LEU A 137 11.48 7.59 -0.86
N ALA A 138 11.21 6.67 -1.79
CA ALA A 138 11.05 5.23 -1.50
C ALA A 138 12.16 4.64 -0.60
N PRO A 139 13.48 4.88 -0.87
CA PRO A 139 14.54 4.32 -0.03
C PRO A 139 14.52 4.82 1.43
N ASP A 140 14.17 6.08 1.67
CA ASP A 140 14.09 6.66 3.03
C ASP A 140 13.00 5.97 3.86
N TYR A 141 11.92 5.57 3.18
CA TYR A 141 10.83 4.82 3.77
C TYR A 141 11.11 3.32 3.88
N GLY A 142 12.18 2.81 3.27
CA GLY A 142 12.50 1.38 3.25
C GLY A 142 11.71 0.63 2.20
N LEU A 143 11.24 1.32 1.16
CA LEU A 143 10.67 0.71 -0.04
C LEU A 143 11.76 0.60 -1.12
N GLU A 144 11.96 -0.59 -1.65
CA GLU A 144 12.83 -0.84 -2.79
C GLU A 144 12.00 -1.28 -3.99
N MET A 145 12.00 -0.47 -5.05
CA MET A 145 11.34 -0.81 -6.31
C MET A 145 12.26 -1.66 -7.18
N LEU A 146 11.74 -2.72 -7.79
CA LEU A 146 12.48 -3.64 -8.65
C LEU A 146 11.96 -3.57 -10.11
N PRO A 147 12.04 -2.40 -10.77
CA PRO A 147 11.47 -2.22 -12.10
C PRO A 147 12.17 -3.10 -13.14
N GLY A 148 11.39 -3.66 -14.07
CA GLY A 148 11.90 -4.48 -15.17
C GLY A 148 12.23 -5.93 -14.80
N GLN A 149 12.11 -6.31 -13.52
CA GLN A 149 12.07 -7.71 -13.12
C GLN A 149 10.64 -8.22 -13.29
N ALA A 150 10.49 -9.39 -13.93
CA ALA A 150 9.20 -10.04 -13.98
C ALA A 150 8.84 -10.49 -12.57
N ALA A 151 7.62 -10.17 -12.14
CA ALA A 151 7.01 -10.91 -11.06
C ALA A 151 6.83 -12.36 -11.57
N ALA A 152 7.41 -13.32 -10.84
CA ALA A 152 7.67 -14.69 -11.31
C ALA A 152 6.44 -15.41 -11.90
#